data_AF-A0A426W7H8-F1
#
_entry.id   AF-A0A426W7H8-F1
#
_cell.length_a   1.000
_cell.length_b   1.000
_cell.length_c   1.000
_cell.angle_alpha   90.00
_cell.angle_beta   90.00
_cell.angle_gamma   90.00
#
_symmetry.space_group_name_H-M   'P 1'
#
loop_
_entity.id
_entity.type
_entity.pdbx_description
1 polymer ?
#
loop_
_entity_poly.entity_id
_entity_poly.type
_entity_poly.pdbx_seq_one_letter_code
_entity_poly.pdbx_strand_id
1 'polypeptide(L)'
;MNSGFTSKVQRLADQNLMACYQCGKCSAGCPMAAYMDVPPNQMIRLAQLGMEDELLDSEAIWLCVSCMTCNTRCPKGVRIAELIESMRQIQLRARQDHLQAEKISAADLRAIPPIALIGSMRKFTS
;
A
#
# COMPACT_ATOMS: atom_id res chain seq x y z
N MET A 1 -12.79 -10.34 -16.26
CA MET A 1 -11.68 -10.88 -15.45
C MET A 1 -11.49 -9.94 -14.27
N ASN A 2 -12.05 -10.26 -13.09
CA ASN A 2 -11.75 -9.56 -11.84
C ASN A 2 -10.91 -10.52 -11.01
N SER A 3 -9.63 -10.23 -10.84
CA SER A 3 -8.78 -10.97 -9.91
C SER A 3 -9.25 -10.71 -8.47
N GLY A 4 -8.95 -11.63 -7.55
CA GLY A 4 -9.23 -11.43 -6.12
C GLY A 4 -8.54 -10.17 -5.57
N PHE A 5 -7.33 -9.89 -6.07
CA PHE A 5 -6.55 -8.71 -5.73
C PHE A 5 -7.24 -7.40 -6.12
N THR A 6 -7.66 -7.26 -7.39
CA THR A 6 -8.38 -6.07 -7.89
C THR A 6 -9.59 -5.75 -7.01
N SER A 7 -10.38 -6.77 -6.68
CA SER A 7 -11.57 -6.61 -5.82
C SER A 7 -11.21 -6.19 -4.39
N LYS A 8 -10.12 -6.72 -3.85
CA LYS A 8 -9.60 -6.37 -2.52
C LYS A 8 -9.16 -4.90 -2.46
N VAL A 9 -8.44 -4.42 -3.47
CA VAL A 9 -8.01 -3.01 -3.60
C VAL A 9 -9.23 -2.09 -3.67
N GLN A 10 -10.21 -2.40 -4.51
CA GLN A 10 -11.44 -1.60 -4.63
C GLN A 10 -12.21 -1.49 -3.32
N ARG A 11 -12.33 -2.61 -2.59
CA ARG A 11 -13.02 -2.66 -1.31
C ARG A 11 -12.32 -1.80 -0.24
N LEU A 12 -10.98 -1.84 -0.19
CA LEU A 12 -10.22 -1.04 0.78
C LEU A 12 -10.25 0.46 0.45
N ALA A 13 -10.19 0.80 -0.84
CA ALA A 13 -10.19 2.20 -1.30
C ALA A 13 -11.60 2.82 -1.42
N ASP A 14 -12.63 2.00 -1.22
CA ASP A 14 -14.05 2.33 -1.40
C ASP A 14 -14.35 3.05 -2.73
N GLN A 15 -13.85 2.49 -3.84
CA GLN A 15 -14.03 3.09 -5.16
C GLN A 15 -13.86 2.12 -6.33
N ASN A 16 -14.29 2.56 -7.50
CA ASN A 16 -14.13 1.82 -8.74
C ASN A 16 -12.76 2.08 -9.41
N LEU A 17 -11.82 1.15 -9.20
CA LEU A 17 -10.51 1.15 -9.86
C LEU A 17 -10.61 1.07 -11.40
N MET A 18 -11.66 0.43 -11.93
CA MET A 18 -11.86 0.26 -13.38
C MET A 18 -12.30 1.55 -14.08
N ALA A 19 -12.61 2.61 -13.34
CA ALA A 19 -12.89 3.93 -13.91
C ALA A 19 -11.64 4.59 -14.54
N CYS A 20 -10.44 4.15 -14.16
CA CYS A 20 -9.20 4.66 -14.75
C CYS A 20 -8.99 4.13 -16.18
N TYR A 21 -8.87 5.07 -17.12
CA TYR A 21 -8.58 4.85 -18.53
C TYR A 21 -7.13 5.15 -18.96
N GLN A 22 -6.19 5.22 -18.00
CA GLN A 22 -4.75 5.34 -18.25
C GLN A 22 -4.25 6.63 -18.97
N CYS A 23 -4.84 7.80 -18.68
CA CYS A 23 -4.35 9.08 -19.27
C CYS A 23 -2.99 9.60 -18.78
N GLY A 24 -2.43 9.03 -17.69
CA GLY A 24 -1.11 9.44 -17.18
C GLY A 24 -1.01 10.76 -16.41
N LYS A 25 -2.10 11.56 -16.28
CA LYS A 25 -2.07 12.86 -15.56
C LYS A 25 -1.61 12.76 -14.10
N CYS A 26 -1.93 11.67 -13.41
CA CYS A 26 -1.48 11.43 -12.05
C CYS A 26 0.05 11.32 -11.96
N SER A 27 0.67 10.57 -12.86
CA SER A 27 2.13 10.42 -12.93
C SER A 27 2.82 11.71 -13.31
N ALA A 28 2.29 12.43 -14.32
CA ALA A 28 2.81 13.73 -14.71
C ALA A 28 2.69 14.80 -13.62
N GLY A 29 1.81 14.61 -12.62
CA GLY A 29 1.66 15.50 -11.47
C GLY A 29 2.33 15.05 -10.20
N CYS A 30 2.88 13.83 -10.16
CA CYS A 30 3.46 13.29 -8.94
C CYS A 30 4.87 13.87 -8.75
N PRO A 31 5.16 14.56 -7.63
CA PRO A 31 6.49 15.10 -7.36
C PRO A 31 7.55 14.00 -7.19
N MET A 32 7.11 12.79 -6.81
CA MET A 32 7.99 11.64 -6.59
C MET A 32 8.13 10.74 -7.82
N ALA A 33 7.44 11.03 -8.93
CA ALA A 33 7.43 10.13 -10.10
C ALA A 33 8.82 9.82 -10.65
N ALA A 34 9.75 10.78 -10.61
CA ALA A 34 11.12 10.58 -11.09
C ALA A 34 11.94 9.60 -10.23
N TYR A 35 11.50 9.32 -9.00
CA TYR A 35 12.16 8.41 -8.06
C TYR A 35 11.44 7.06 -7.95
N MET A 36 10.27 6.93 -8.56
CA MET A 36 9.47 5.70 -8.55
C MET A 36 9.87 4.79 -9.71
N ASP A 37 10.11 3.52 -9.42
CA ASP A 37 10.28 2.45 -10.41
C ASP A 37 8.97 2.20 -11.18
N VAL A 38 7.82 2.30 -10.50
CA VAL A 38 6.50 2.24 -11.11
C VAL A 38 5.72 3.53 -10.83
N PRO A 39 5.43 4.38 -11.84
CA PRO A 39 4.70 5.62 -11.61
C PRO A 39 3.20 5.36 -11.33
N PRO A 40 2.48 6.34 -10.72
CA PRO A 40 1.11 6.13 -10.23
C PRO A 40 0.11 5.53 -11.24
N ASN A 41 0.10 5.99 -12.51
CA ASN A 41 -0.82 5.44 -13.50
C ASN A 41 -0.56 3.96 -13.79
N GLN A 42 0.72 3.54 -13.78
CA GLN A 42 1.13 2.17 -13.99
C GLN A 42 0.79 1.30 -12.78
N MET A 43 0.93 1.80 -11.55
CA MET A 43 0.44 1.08 -10.35
C MET A 43 -1.05 0.77 -10.46
N ILE A 44 -1.85 1.76 -10.86
CA ILE A 44 -3.28 1.59 -11.11
C ILE A 44 -3.51 0.55 -12.21
N ARG A 45 -2.68 0.53 -13.26
CA ARG A 45 -2.79 -0.47 -14.33
C ARG A 45 -2.49 -1.88 -13.85
N LEU A 46 -1.42 -2.07 -13.08
CA LEU A 46 -1.05 -3.36 -12.51
C LEU A 46 -2.18 -3.89 -11.62
N ALA A 47 -2.76 -3.04 -10.77
CA ALA A 47 -3.90 -3.41 -9.96
C ALA A 47 -5.15 -3.75 -10.78
N GLN A 48 -5.41 -3.08 -11.90
CA GLN A 48 -6.48 -3.43 -12.83
C GLN A 48 -6.26 -4.80 -13.49
N LEU A 49 -5.00 -5.15 -13.78
CA LEU A 49 -4.62 -6.42 -14.39
C LEU A 49 -4.55 -7.57 -13.37
N GLY A 50 -4.58 -7.26 -12.08
CA GLY A 50 -4.43 -8.27 -11.02
C GLY A 50 -2.99 -8.74 -10.83
N MET A 51 -2.02 -7.95 -11.28
CA MET A 51 -0.58 -8.17 -11.15
C MET A 51 -0.14 -7.80 -9.73
N GLU A 52 -0.53 -8.64 -8.75
CA GLU A 52 -0.30 -8.41 -7.32
C GLU A 52 1.20 -8.45 -7.00
N ASP A 53 1.88 -9.54 -7.35
CA ASP A 53 3.30 -9.74 -7.01
C ASP A 53 4.18 -8.62 -7.56
N GLU A 54 4.04 -8.27 -8.84
CA GLU A 54 4.86 -7.19 -9.44
C GLU A 54 4.58 -5.81 -8.84
N LEU A 55 3.36 -5.55 -8.38
CA LEU A 55 3.00 -4.28 -7.76
C LEU A 55 3.45 -4.18 -6.30
N LEU A 56 3.36 -5.29 -5.56
CA LEU A 56 3.68 -5.33 -4.14
C LEU A 56 5.18 -5.48 -3.87
N ASP A 57 5.94 -6.01 -4.83
CA ASP A 57 7.41 -6.04 -4.81
C ASP A 57 8.04 -4.69 -5.20
N SER A 58 7.26 -3.76 -5.77
CA SER A 58 7.73 -2.42 -6.15
C SER A 58 7.89 -1.51 -4.93
N GLU A 59 8.99 -0.76 -4.88
CA GLU A 59 9.24 0.25 -3.84
C GLU A 59 8.33 1.49 -3.99
N ALA A 60 7.74 1.69 -5.18
CA ALA A 60 7.00 2.90 -5.46
C ALA A 60 5.74 3.10 -4.58
N ILE A 61 5.12 2.03 -4.05
CA ILE A 61 4.02 2.16 -3.07
C ILE A 61 4.47 2.86 -1.79
N TRP A 62 5.75 2.74 -1.42
CA TRP A 62 6.35 3.37 -0.23
C TRP A 62 6.82 4.80 -0.50
N LEU A 63 7.13 5.12 -1.76
CA LEU A 63 7.52 6.47 -2.17
C LEU A 63 6.33 7.44 -2.29
N CYS A 64 5.09 6.92 -2.27
CA CYS A 64 3.90 7.77 -2.27
C CYS A 64 3.78 8.54 -0.94
N VAL A 65 3.94 9.87 -1.01
CA VAL A 65 3.84 10.80 0.13
C VAL A 65 2.42 11.29 0.42
N SER A 66 1.39 10.70 -0.21
CA SER A 66 -0.01 11.04 0.00
C SER A 66 -0.35 12.55 -0.16
N CYS A 67 0.32 13.24 -1.08
CA CYS A 67 0.10 14.68 -1.33
C CYS A 67 -1.22 15.01 -2.06
N MET A 68 -1.98 14.00 -2.48
CA MET A 68 -3.30 14.11 -3.14
C MET A 68 -3.34 14.85 -4.50
N THR A 69 -2.20 15.30 -5.05
CA THR A 69 -2.16 15.98 -6.36
C THR A 69 -2.76 15.13 -7.49
N CYS A 70 -2.55 13.81 -7.45
CA CYS A 70 -3.12 12.88 -8.42
C CYS A 70 -4.65 12.85 -8.38
N ASN A 71 -5.27 12.97 -7.20
CA ASN A 71 -6.72 12.98 -7.04
C ASN A 71 -7.33 14.22 -7.68
N THR A 72 -6.80 15.40 -7.35
CA THR A 72 -7.29 16.68 -7.86
C THR A 72 -7.19 16.78 -9.39
N ARG A 73 -6.16 16.18 -10.00
CA ARG A 73 -5.93 16.26 -11.46
C ARG A 73 -6.66 15.17 -12.24
N CYS A 74 -7.29 14.20 -11.59
CA CYS A 74 -7.90 13.07 -12.29
C CYS A 74 -9.22 13.47 -12.98
N PRO A 75 -9.30 13.42 -14.32
CA PRO A 75 -10.52 13.82 -15.05
C PRO A 75 -11.68 12.83 -14.87
N LYS A 76 -11.40 11.63 -14.35
CA LYS A 76 -12.39 10.59 -14.04
C LYS A 76 -12.78 10.58 -12.56
N GLY A 77 -12.22 11.47 -11.74
CA GLY A 77 -12.47 11.50 -10.29
C GLY A 77 -11.96 10.28 -9.53
N VAL A 78 -11.02 9.52 -10.11
CA VAL A 78 -10.38 8.39 -9.40
C VAL A 78 -9.52 8.97 -8.27
N ARG A 79 -9.67 8.44 -7.06
CA ARG A 79 -8.87 8.83 -5.90
C ARG A 79 -7.65 7.90 -5.79
N ILE A 80 -6.63 8.23 -6.58
CA ILE A 80 -5.42 7.41 -6.79
C ILE A 80 -4.61 7.25 -5.50
N ALA A 81 -4.53 8.27 -4.64
CA ALA A 81 -3.77 8.17 -3.40
C ALA A 81 -4.32 7.08 -2.47
N GLU A 82 -5.63 6.95 -2.37
CA GLU A 82 -6.35 5.96 -1.56
C GLU A 82 -6.20 4.56 -2.15
N LEU A 83 -6.12 4.45 -3.49
CA LEU A 83 -5.80 3.17 -4.15
C LEU A 83 -4.37 2.73 -3.81
N ILE A 84 -3.40 3.64 -3.85
CA ILE A 84 -2.01 3.34 -3.47
C ILE A 84 -1.91 2.99 -1.98
N GLU A 85 -2.59 3.73 -1.10
CA GLU A 85 -2.67 3.39 0.32
C GLU A 85 -3.30 2.01 0.54
N SER A 86 -4.33 1.66 -0.23
CA SER A 86 -4.94 0.32 -0.14
C SER A 86 -3.96 -0.79 -0.52
N MET A 87 -3.09 -0.57 -1.52
CA MET A 87 -2.03 -1.51 -1.89
C MET A 87 -1.01 -1.66 -0.76
N ARG A 88 -0.60 -0.53 -0.15
CA ARG A 88 0.28 -0.52 1.04
C ARG A 88 -0.32 -1.29 2.21
N GLN A 89 -1.61 -1.10 2.50
CA GLN A 89 -2.33 -1.84 3.53
C GLN A 89 -2.39 -3.34 3.24
N ILE A 90 -2.54 -3.74 1.97
CA ILE A 90 -2.49 -5.15 1.57
C ILE A 90 -1.11 -5.73 1.90
N GLN A 91 -0.04 -5.03 1.53
CA GLN A 91 1.34 -5.50 1.79
C GLN A 91 1.67 -5.59 3.28
N LEU A 92 1.29 -4.57 4.07
CA LEU A 92 1.49 -4.57 5.52
C LEU A 92 0.79 -5.74 6.19
N ARG A 93 -0.44 -6.07 5.77
CA ARG A 93 -1.20 -7.20 6.33
C ARG A 93 -0.73 -8.57 5.81
N ALA A 94 0.00 -8.60 4.71
CA ALA A 94 0.60 -9.82 4.17
C ALA A 94 1.93 -10.15 4.87
N ARG A 95 2.65 -9.15 5.37
CA ARG A 95 3.88 -9.38 6.14
C ARG A 95 3.58 -10.19 7.39
N GLN A 96 4.38 -11.23 7.60
CA GLN A 96 4.32 -12.02 8.82
C GLN A 96 5.02 -11.28 9.95
N ASP A 97 4.30 -11.02 11.02
CA ASP A 97 4.88 -10.51 12.25
C ASP A 97 5.86 -11.53 12.81
N HIS A 98 7.13 -11.15 12.87
CA HIS A 98 8.19 -11.97 13.45
C HIS A 98 8.12 -11.98 14.98
N LEU A 99 7.36 -11.06 15.58
CA LEU A 99 7.05 -11.02 17.01
C LEU A 99 5.54 -11.02 17.22
N GLN A 100 5.00 -12.08 17.82
CA GLN A 100 3.57 -12.15 18.14
C GLN A 100 3.39 -11.81 19.61
N ALA A 101 3.05 -10.55 19.89
CA ALA A 101 2.91 -10.04 21.26
C ALA A 101 1.92 -10.87 22.11
N GLU A 102 0.87 -11.36 21.46
CA GLU A 102 -0.18 -12.21 22.04
C GLU A 102 0.35 -13.57 22.54
N LYS A 103 1.47 -14.05 21.98
CA LYS A 103 2.08 -15.34 22.32
C LYS A 103 3.17 -15.24 23.39
N ILE A 104 3.47 -14.05 23.89
CA ILE A 104 4.48 -13.85 24.93
C ILE A 104 3.90 -14.31 26.27
N SER A 105 4.62 -15.18 26.99
CA SER A 105 4.16 -15.68 28.28
C SER A 105 4.16 -14.57 29.34
N ALA A 106 3.31 -14.72 30.36
CA ALA A 106 3.27 -13.78 31.48
C ALA A 106 4.60 -13.72 32.27
N ALA A 107 5.40 -14.80 32.24
CA ALA A 107 6.72 -14.83 32.84
C ALA A 107 7.72 -14.01 32.01
N ASP A 108 7.72 -14.19 30.69
CA ASP A 108 8.62 -13.46 29.79
C ASP A 108 8.30 -11.96 29.77
N LEU A 109 7.02 -11.58 29.79
CA LEU A 109 6.60 -10.18 29.89
C LEU A 109 7.13 -9.46 31.13
N ARG A 110 7.32 -10.19 32.25
CA ARG A 110 7.90 -9.62 33.48
C ARG A 110 9.42 -9.54 33.43
N ALA A 111 10.06 -10.44 32.70
CA ALA A 111 11.50 -10.50 32.57
C ALA A 111 12.05 -9.52 31.52
N ILE A 112 11.27 -9.26 30.45
CA ILE A 112 11.68 -8.40 29.35
C ILE A 112 11.52 -6.92 29.74
N PRO A 113 12.56 -6.08 29.59
CA PRO A 113 12.42 -4.64 29.76
C PRO A 113 11.37 -4.06 28.80
N PRO A 114 10.46 -3.18 29.26
CA PRO A 114 9.41 -2.61 28.40
C PRO A 114 9.96 -1.96 27.12
N ILE A 115 11.15 -1.34 27.18
CA ILE A 115 11.79 -0.73 26.02
C ILE A 115 12.22 -1.76 24.96
N ALA A 116 12.64 -2.96 25.37
CA ALA A 116 13.00 -4.03 24.45
C ALA A 116 11.76 -4.60 23.75
N LEU A 117 10.65 -4.75 24.49
CA LEU A 117 9.37 -5.16 23.92
C LEU A 117 8.87 -4.13 22.88
N ILE A 118 8.80 -2.84 23.26
CA ILE A 118 8.34 -1.77 22.36
C ILE A 118 9.25 -1.65 21.13
N GLY A 119 10.57 -1.72 21.33
CA GLY A 119 11.54 -1.69 20.24
C GLY A 119 11.40 -2.88 19.29
N SER A 120 11.12 -4.06 19.83
CA SER A 120 10.90 -5.27 19.04
C SER A 120 9.60 -5.19 18.25
N MET A 121 8.50 -4.75 18.86
CA MET A 121 7.24 -4.54 18.15
C MET A 121 7.44 -3.55 17.00
N ARG A 122 8.02 -2.38 17.26
CA ARG A 122 8.28 -1.38 16.20
C ARG A 122 9.13 -1.89 15.02
N LYS A 123 9.97 -2.89 15.24
CA LYS A 123 10.88 -3.42 14.23
C LYS A 123 10.36 -4.68 13.53
N PHE A 124 9.57 -5.49 14.23
CA PHE A 124 9.26 -6.86 13.85
C PHE A 124 7.76 -7.15 13.74
N THR A 125 6.90 -6.14 13.94
CA THR A 125 5.46 -6.21 13.66
C THR A 125 5.07 -5.16 12.62
N SER A 126 4.11 -5.50 11.75
CA SER A 126 3.66 -4.72 10.59
C SER A 126 2.38 -3.93 10.87
#